data_AF-L8JE03-F1
#
_entry.id   AF-L8JE03-F1
#
_cell.length_a   1.000
_cell.length_b   1.000
_cell.length_c   1.000
_cell.angle_alpha   90.00
_cell.angle_beta   90.00
_cell.angle_gamma   90.00
#
_symmetry.space_group_name_H-M   'P 1'
#
loop_
_entity.id
_entity.type
_entity.pdbx_description
1 polymer ?
#
loop_
_entity_poly.entity_id
_entity_poly.type
_entity_poly.pdbx_seq_one_letter_code
_entity_poly.pdbx_strand_id
1 'polypeptide(L)'
;MKLEQQLKGLHDSFEQALSAQDWDVLAQLDNKLQRAIPKIKQQRLTEAEKLQLQKLNSLYSTMIAAGEREKAETQQQITQQASNREGMLAYMQNR
;
A
#
# COMPACT_ATOMS: atom_id res chain seq x y z
N MET A 1 8.53 -20.56 -16.52
CA MET A 1 7.30 -20.09 -17.20
C MET A 1 6.16 -19.76 -16.24
N LYS A 2 5.78 -20.61 -15.26
CA LYS A 2 4.64 -20.30 -14.35
C LYS A 2 4.89 -19.11 -13.40
N LEU A 3 6.08 -19.03 -12.81
CA LEU A 3 6.35 -18.02 -11.78
C LEU A 3 6.44 -16.59 -12.34
N GLU A 4 7.07 -16.40 -13.49
CA GLU A 4 7.13 -15.10 -14.18
C GLU A 4 5.74 -14.51 -14.47
N GLN A 5 4.82 -15.32 -15.00
CA GLN A 5 3.45 -14.88 -15.27
C GLN A 5 2.69 -14.58 -13.97
N GLN A 6 2.92 -15.35 -12.91
CA GLN A 6 2.34 -15.10 -11.59
C GLN A 6 2.87 -13.79 -10.99
N LEU A 7 4.16 -13.52 -11.09
CA LEU A 7 4.78 -12.27 -10.62
C LEU A 7 4.29 -11.06 -11.43
N LYS A 8 4.12 -11.23 -12.75
CA LYS A 8 3.54 -10.19 -13.61
C LYS A 8 2.08 -9.89 -13.24
N GLY A 9 1.24 -10.91 -13.13
CA GLY A 9 -0.16 -10.71 -12.74
C GLY A 9 -0.30 -10.09 -11.34
N LEU A 10 0.62 -10.44 -10.42
CA LEU A 10 0.68 -9.83 -9.10
C LEU A 10 1.06 -8.34 -9.19
N HIS A 11 2.04 -7.99 -10.02
CA HIS A 11 2.43 -6.60 -10.28
C HIS A 11 1.26 -5.77 -10.82
N ASP A 12 0.60 -6.27 -11.87
CA ASP A 12 -0.56 -5.60 -12.48
C ASP A 12 -1.70 -5.41 -11.46
N SER A 13 -1.91 -6.40 -10.57
CA SER A 13 -2.90 -6.32 -9.49
C SER A 13 -2.55 -5.26 -8.44
N PHE A 14 -1.26 -5.14 -8.08
CA PHE A 14 -0.79 -4.09 -7.18
C PHE A 14 -0.95 -2.69 -7.79
N GLU A 15 -0.61 -2.52 -9.07
CA GLU A 15 -0.79 -1.24 -9.77
C GLU A 15 -2.27 -0.84 -9.85
N GLN A 16 -3.16 -1.79 -10.12
CA GLN A 16 -4.59 -1.54 -10.18
C GLN A 16 -5.15 -1.17 -8.80
N ALA A 17 -4.79 -1.91 -7.74
CA ALA A 17 -5.23 -1.62 -6.39
C ALA A 17 -4.67 -0.29 -5.87
N LEU A 18 -3.42 0.05 -6.20
CA LEU A 18 -2.82 1.34 -5.86
C LEU A 18 -3.50 2.50 -6.59
N SER A 19 -3.84 2.32 -7.88
CA SER A 19 -4.58 3.33 -8.64
C SER A 19 -6.00 3.55 -8.11
N ALA A 20 -6.61 2.48 -7.57
CA ALA A 20 -7.92 2.53 -6.93
C ALA A 20 -7.88 3.01 -5.47
N GLN A 21 -6.69 3.23 -4.89
CA GLN A 21 -6.49 3.50 -3.46
C GLN A 21 -7.17 2.45 -2.56
N ASP A 22 -7.21 1.19 -3.03
CA ASP A 22 -7.86 0.10 -2.30
C ASP A 22 -6.84 -0.57 -1.35
N TRP A 23 -6.70 0.04 -0.17
CA TRP A 23 -5.71 -0.38 0.82
C TRP A 23 -5.97 -1.77 1.41
N ASP A 24 -7.22 -2.23 1.45
CA ASP A 24 -7.54 -3.59 1.89
C ASP A 24 -7.04 -4.62 0.88
N VAL A 25 -7.32 -4.39 -0.40
CA VAL A 25 -6.82 -5.26 -1.48
C VAL A 25 -5.29 -5.25 -1.53
N LEU A 26 -4.65 -4.08 -1.35
CA LEU A 26 -3.20 -3.98 -1.25
C LEU A 26 -2.63 -4.84 -0.10
N ALA A 27 -3.25 -4.79 1.09
CA ALA A 27 -2.85 -5.60 2.23
C ALA A 27 -3.04 -7.12 1.97
N GLN A 28 -4.10 -7.51 1.27
CA GLN A 28 -4.31 -8.91 0.88
C GLN A 28 -3.26 -9.39 -0.13
N LEU A 29 -2.89 -8.54 -1.11
CA LEU A 29 -1.86 -8.84 -2.10
C LEU A 29 -0.47 -8.94 -1.44
N ASP A 30 -0.16 -8.07 -0.48
CA ASP A 30 1.07 -8.13 0.32
C ASP A 30 1.16 -9.45 1.10
N ASN A 31 0.09 -9.84 1.80
CA ASN A 31 0.04 -11.10 2.52
C ASN A 31 0.26 -12.32 1.60
N LYS A 32 -0.31 -12.29 0.39
CA LYS A 32 -0.09 -13.35 -0.62
C LYS A 32 1.37 -13.39 -1.06
N LEU A 33 1.98 -12.22 -1.31
CA LEU A 33 3.39 -12.13 -1.69
C LEU A 33 4.31 -12.64 -0.56
N GLN A 34 4.10 -12.19 0.68
CA GLN A 34 4.90 -12.60 1.83
C GLN A 34 4.88 -14.12 2.06
N ARG A 35 3.72 -14.77 1.85
CA ARG A 35 3.60 -16.23 1.92
C ARG A 35 4.30 -16.95 0.75
N ALA A 36 4.41 -16.30 -0.41
CA ALA A 36 5.08 -16.85 -1.57
C ALA A 36 6.62 -16.67 -1.53
N ILE A 37 7.13 -15.60 -0.91
CA ILE A 37 8.56 -15.26 -0.84
C ILE A 37 9.45 -16.43 -0.38
N PRO A 38 9.14 -17.16 0.71
CA PRO A 38 9.98 -18.27 1.16
C PRO A 38 10.13 -19.37 0.10
N LYS A 39 9.04 -19.67 -0.62
CA LYS A 39 9.04 -20.68 -1.70
C LYS A 39 9.82 -20.18 -2.91
N ILE A 40 9.68 -18.90 -3.24
CA ILE A 40 10.40 -18.24 -4.34
C ILE A 40 11.92 -18.22 -4.07
N LYS A 41 12.34 -17.94 -2.83
CA LYS A 41 13.75 -17.93 -2.42
C LYS A 41 14.42 -19.30 -2.50
N GLN A 42 13.66 -20.38 -2.31
CA GLN A 42 14.17 -21.75 -2.40
C GLN A 42 14.29 -22.24 -3.85
N GLN A 43 13.74 -21.50 -4.82
CA GLN A 43 13.81 -21.85 -6.24
C GLN A 43 14.99 -21.15 -6.92
N ARG A 44 15.53 -21.80 -7.94
CA ARG A 44 16.55 -21.21 -8.82
C ARG A 44 15.84 -20.24 -9.78
N LEU A 45 15.91 -18.96 -9.47
CA LEU A 45 15.28 -17.91 -10.26
C LEU A 45 16.05 -17.64 -11.55
N THR A 46 15.33 -17.55 -12.65
CA THR A 46 15.82 -17.03 -13.91
C THR A 46 16.04 -15.52 -13.84
N GLU A 47 16.83 -14.97 -14.78
CA GLU A 47 17.07 -13.52 -14.90
C GLU A 47 15.75 -12.73 -15.03
N ALA A 48 14.81 -13.24 -15.83
CA ALA A 48 13.52 -12.59 -16.04
C ALA A 48 12.65 -12.56 -14.77
N GLU A 49 12.65 -13.64 -13.97
CA GLU A 49 11.93 -13.70 -12.69
C GLU A 49 12.54 -12.74 -11.66
N LYS A 50 13.87 -12.60 -11.63
CA LYS A 50 14.56 -11.61 -10.77
C LYS A 50 14.20 -10.18 -11.18
N LEU A 51 14.15 -9.90 -12.48
CA LEU A 51 13.81 -8.58 -13.00
C LEU A 51 12.38 -8.18 -12.61
N GLN A 52 11.46 -9.14 -12.61
CA GLN A 52 10.08 -8.90 -12.18
C GLN A 52 9.93 -8.72 -10.66
N LEU A 53 10.72 -9.43 -9.86
CA LEU A 53 10.80 -9.17 -8.42
C LEU A 53 11.38 -7.79 -8.12
N GLN A 54 12.36 -7.31 -8.90
CA GLN A 54 12.88 -5.95 -8.75
C GLN A 54 11.82 -4.89 -9.05
N LYS A 55 11.01 -5.07 -10.10
CA LYS A 55 9.90 -4.15 -10.40
C LYS A 55 8.87 -4.10 -9.27
N LEU A 56 8.49 -5.27 -8.74
CA LEU A 56 7.63 -5.35 -7.55
C LEU A 56 8.25 -4.61 -6.36
N ASN A 57 9.56 -4.73 -6.13
CA ASN A 57 10.24 -4.05 -5.03
C ASN A 57 10.25 -2.52 -5.22
N SER A 58 10.43 -2.03 -6.46
CA SER A 58 10.29 -0.61 -6.77
C SER A 58 8.86 -0.10 -6.52
N LEU A 59 7.84 -0.88 -6.91
CA LEU A 59 6.43 -0.53 -6.68
C LEU A 59 6.09 -0.45 -5.19
N TYR A 60 6.72 -1.27 -4.35
CA TYR A 60 6.57 -1.19 -2.88
C TYR A 60 7.01 0.16 -2.32
N SER A 61 8.11 0.72 -2.81
CA SER A 61 8.56 2.04 -2.38
C SER A 61 7.52 3.12 -2.70
N THR A 62 6.88 3.02 -3.87
CA THR A 62 5.79 3.91 -4.28
C THR A 62 4.56 3.74 -3.40
N MET A 63 4.18 2.49 -3.06
CA MET A 63 3.07 2.22 -2.14
C MET A 63 3.31 2.79 -0.74
N ILE A 64 4.52 2.62 -0.19
CA ILE A 64 4.87 3.17 1.13
C ILE A 64 4.75 4.70 1.12
N ALA A 65 5.26 5.35 0.06
CA ALA A 65 5.13 6.80 -0.08
C ALA A 65 3.67 7.26 -0.22
N ALA A 66 2.83 6.49 -0.91
CA ALA A 66 1.40 6.77 -1.04
C ALA A 66 0.67 6.60 0.31
N GLY A 67 0.96 5.54 1.05
CA GLY A 67 0.36 5.29 2.37
C GLY A 67 0.77 6.34 3.41
N GLU A 68 2.04 6.78 3.42
CA GLU A 68 2.49 7.85 4.32
C GLU A 68 1.83 9.20 4.00
N ARG A 69 1.54 9.49 2.72
CA ARG A 69 0.76 10.68 2.35
C ARG A 69 -0.67 10.60 2.86
N GLU A 70 -1.36 9.50 2.63
CA GLU A 70 -2.75 9.35 3.07
C GLU A 70 -2.88 9.39 4.59
N LYS A 71 -1.92 8.81 5.31
CA LYS A 71 -1.81 8.92 6.77
C LYS A 71 -1.66 10.37 7.22
N ALA A 72 -0.81 11.16 6.54
CA ALA A 72 -0.64 12.57 6.85
C ALA A 72 -1.93 13.37 6.59
N GLU A 73 -2.64 13.11 5.49
CA GLU A 73 -3.93 13.73 5.17
C GLU A 73 -5.00 13.37 6.21
N THR A 74 -5.11 12.10 6.58
CA THR A 74 -6.04 11.62 7.61
C THR A 74 -5.75 12.29 8.96
N GLN A 75 -4.48 12.39 9.34
CA GLN A 75 -4.08 13.07 10.58
C GLN A 75 -4.44 14.56 10.56
N GLN A 76 -4.27 15.24 9.41
CA GLN A 76 -4.70 16.63 9.25
C GLN A 76 -6.21 16.80 9.40
N GLN A 77 -7.02 15.89 8.83
CA GLN A 77 -8.47 15.92 8.97
C GLN A 77 -8.92 15.70 10.42
N ILE A 78 -8.30 14.76 11.14
CA ILE A 78 -8.56 14.51 12.57
C ILE A 78 -8.26 15.77 13.40
N THR A 79 -7.11 16.40 13.15
CA THR A 79 -6.72 17.64 13.86
C THR A 79 -7.70 18.78 13.57
N GLN A 80 -8.13 18.96 12.31
CA GLN A 80 -9.14 19.96 11.96
C GLN A 80 -10.50 19.69 12.61
N GLN A 81 -10.93 18.43 12.68
CA GLN A 81 -12.16 18.07 13.38
C GLN A 81 -12.05 18.33 14.89
N ALA A 82 -10.90 18.04 15.51
CA ALA A 82 -10.65 18.33 16.92
C ALA A 82 -10.73 19.84 17.19
N SER A 83 -10.03 20.67 16.40
CA SER A 83 -10.07 22.13 16.55
C SER A 83 -11.46 22.73 16.30
N ASN A 84 -12.22 22.21 15.32
CA ASN A 84 -13.59 22.67 15.09
C ASN A 84 -14.52 22.31 16.27
N ARG A 85 -14.30 21.17 16.92
CA ARG A 85 -15.07 20.74 18.09
C ARG A 85 -14.77 21.63 19.31
N GLU A 86 -13.50 21.96 19.54
CA GLU A 86 -13.08 22.88 20.59
C GLU A 86 -13.62 24.31 20.36
N GLY A 87 -13.57 24.80 19.12
CA GLY A 87 -14.12 26.11 18.75
C GLY A 87 -15.63 26.21 18.98
N MET A 88 -16.40 25.16 18.65
CA MET A 88 -17.84 25.10 18.96
C MET A 88 -18.12 25.07 20.47
N LEU A 89 -17.37 24.27 21.24
CA LEU A 89 -17.55 24.18 22.69
C LEU A 89 -17.26 25.51 23.39
N ALA A 90 -16.20 26.20 22.97
CA ALA A 90 -15.88 27.54 23.46
C ALA A 90 -17.00 28.54 23.14
N TYR A 91 -17.58 28.48 21.94
CA TYR A 91 -18.70 29.35 21.55
C TYR A 91 -19.98 29.07 22.34
N MET A 92 -20.24 27.80 22.71
CA MET A 92 -21.39 27.40 23.52
C MET A 92 -21.22 27.75 25.00
N GLN A 93 -19.99 27.77 25.54
CA GLN A 93 -19.72 28.17 26.93
C GLN A 93 -19.67 29.69 27.13
N ASN A 94 -19.43 30.47 26.09
CA ASN A 94 -19.32 31.92 26.15
C ASN A 94 -20.67 32.64 25.86
N ARG A 95 -21.78 31.95 26.11
CA ARG A 95 -23.17 32.44 25.95
C ARG A 95 -23.86 32.60 27.29
#